data_AF-A0A086SUK3-F1
#
_entry.id   AF-A0A086SUK3-F1
#
_cell.length_a   1.000
_cell.length_b   1.000
_cell.length_c   1.000
_cell.angle_alpha   90.00
_cell.angle_beta   90.00
_cell.angle_gamma   90.00
#
_symmetry.space_group_name_H-M   'P 1'
#
loop_
_entity.id
_entity.type
_entity.pdbx_description
1 polymer ?
#
loop_
_entity_poly.entity_id
_entity_poly.type
_entity_poly.pdbx_seq_one_letter_code
_entity_poly.pdbx_strand_id
1 'polypeptide(L)'
;MGKSSIFDPKWKLREHIAVLLLAVLVIVLTGVYIGMVPFITRSEIMAIPFAVKSLIVIAYQLLTEHTRRFAKWKSLKANLILNCIEPVFWLALIVLKFMGISRSCSGDSCAVTWCDENRPSCRNCEKHTVTCDFVTSTHESSSAPSSAPASSHRGRGQGHGRGRGGPAGSPSPTSHLQGVAEGSSCDINMMDLELMHNFVTFTCTTMASDPAVRQLLRTTAVHMAVDCEYIMRSILAVSALHLSRYRPRNKDLYIRRALQHHQAASSVAIDLMTDLRVEECERLHIFSMLTIYYALGCPVDDEVGLAQESPLIPHWLRLLHGMEPILRMLDPREYRGVLTPLFDFGRSRMQPFLKATPPRDPSLLMDIQSLIHRNCTDASLVPIYDDMIEQLRRILGLMLTPARSGSSGSGEGSPGCSQQPQQQPPPPVVTNLEAWDILIWQWTQGKDFLPLLEAVPPPQEALVIFAHCLLVLRKLENKWWIEGWADHLMGRTWALLDDQHRHWVGWATEEMGWIPPR
;
A
#
# COMPACT_ATOMS: atom_id res chain seq x y z
N MET A 1 28.54 4.84 66.87
CA MET A 1 28.61 4.36 65.46
C MET A 1 27.54 3.30 65.26
N GLY A 2 26.32 3.73 64.89
CA GLY A 2 25.22 2.81 64.60
C GLY A 2 25.36 2.24 63.19
N LYS A 3 25.49 0.92 63.07
CA LYS A 3 25.36 0.21 61.78
C LYS A 3 23.91 0.35 61.33
N SER A 4 23.63 1.17 60.33
CA SER A 4 22.34 1.17 59.64
C SER A 4 22.19 -0.16 58.89
N SER A 5 21.32 -1.02 59.44
CA SER A 5 20.90 -2.36 58.98
C SER A 5 20.18 -2.37 57.61
N ILE A 6 20.42 -1.38 56.74
CA ILE A 6 19.66 -1.19 55.49
C ILE A 6 20.33 -1.90 54.30
N PHE A 7 21.60 -2.32 54.43
CA PHE A 7 22.34 -2.98 53.35
C PHE A 7 23.05 -4.25 53.84
N ASP A 8 22.30 -5.23 54.32
CA ASP A 8 22.84 -6.58 54.51
C ASP A 8 23.07 -7.22 53.13
N PRO A 9 24.28 -7.71 52.80
CA PRO A 9 24.60 -8.25 51.46
C PRO A 9 23.73 -9.44 51.05
N LYS A 10 23.15 -10.15 52.03
CA LYS A 10 22.19 -11.24 51.78
C LYS A 10 20.86 -10.75 51.20
N TRP A 11 20.40 -9.56 51.59
CA TRP A 11 19.15 -8.99 51.06
C TRP A 11 19.35 -8.39 49.67
N LYS A 12 20.51 -7.78 49.43
CA LYS A 12 20.87 -7.21 48.12
C LYS A 12 20.98 -8.25 47.00
N LEU A 13 21.52 -9.44 47.29
CA LEU A 13 21.57 -10.54 46.33
C LEU A 13 20.16 -11.08 46.01
N ARG A 14 19.29 -11.19 47.03
CA ARG A 14 17.89 -11.62 46.85
C ARG A 14 17.09 -10.61 46.02
N GLU A 15 17.35 -9.33 46.22
CA GLU A 15 16.77 -8.24 45.42
C GLU A 15 17.20 -8.34 43.94
N HIS A 16 18.49 -8.51 43.66
CA HIS A 16 18.96 -8.67 42.28
C HIS A 16 18.43 -9.95 41.61
N ILE A 17 18.28 -11.05 42.35
CA ILE A 17 17.65 -12.28 41.84
C ILE A 17 16.16 -12.03 41.53
N ALA A 18 15.43 -11.32 42.40
CA ALA A 18 14.03 -11.00 42.17
C ALA A 18 13.83 -10.12 40.91
N VAL A 19 14.68 -9.10 40.73
CA VAL A 19 14.64 -8.24 39.54
C VAL A 19 15.01 -9.03 38.28
N LEU A 20 15.99 -9.93 38.35
CA LEU A 20 16.36 -10.80 37.23
C LEU A 20 15.22 -11.73 36.81
N LEU A 21 14.56 -12.38 37.79
CA LEU A 21 13.42 -13.26 37.52
C LEU A 21 12.24 -12.49 36.93
N LEU A 22 11.97 -11.28 37.42
CA LEU A 22 10.92 -10.41 36.89
C LEU A 22 11.23 -9.99 35.44
N ALA A 23 12.48 -9.61 35.14
CA ALA A 23 12.89 -9.24 33.80
C ALA A 23 12.77 -10.42 32.82
N VAL A 24 13.18 -11.62 33.22
CA VAL A 24 13.05 -12.84 32.40
C VAL A 24 11.57 -13.19 32.19
N LEU A 25 10.74 -13.10 33.23
CA LEU A 25 9.30 -13.35 33.11
C LEU A 25 8.64 -12.38 32.11
N VAL A 26 8.98 -11.09 32.16
CA VAL A 26 8.49 -10.09 31.21
C VAL A 26 8.92 -10.43 29.78
N ILE A 27 10.20 -10.79 29.57
CA ILE A 27 10.70 -11.19 28.24
C ILE A 27 9.95 -12.42 27.71
N VAL A 28 9.75 -13.44 28.53
CA VAL A 28 9.05 -14.68 28.14
C VAL A 28 7.58 -14.40 27.84
N LEU A 29 6.88 -13.65 28.70
CA LEU A 29 5.47 -13.31 28.48
C LEU A 29 5.29 -12.44 27.23
N THR A 30 6.19 -11.48 26.97
CA THR A 30 6.19 -10.68 25.74
C THR A 30 6.50 -11.55 24.51
N GLY A 31 7.43 -12.51 24.62
CA GLY A 31 7.73 -13.44 23.53
C GLY A 31 6.57 -14.36 23.19
N VAL A 32 5.88 -14.90 24.21
CA VAL A 32 4.66 -15.72 24.02
C VAL A 32 3.53 -14.87 23.43
N TYR A 33 3.33 -13.65 23.92
CA TYR A 33 2.32 -12.72 23.40
C TYR A 33 2.56 -12.37 21.93
N ILE A 34 3.81 -12.05 21.55
CA ILE A 34 4.18 -11.81 20.15
C ILE A 34 3.92 -13.05 19.28
N GLY A 35 4.16 -14.26 19.81
CA GLY A 35 3.88 -15.51 19.10
C GLY A 35 2.39 -15.82 18.91
N MET A 36 1.50 -15.21 19.72
CA MET A 36 0.04 -15.44 19.63
C MET A 36 -0.70 -14.34 18.85
N VAL A 37 -0.07 -13.20 18.57
CA VAL A 37 -0.73 -12.05 17.91
C VAL A 37 -0.21 -11.88 16.49
N PRO A 38 -1.07 -11.84 15.46
CA PRO A 38 -0.65 -11.80 14.06
C PRO A 38 -0.04 -10.45 13.60
N PHE A 39 -0.16 -9.39 14.41
CA PHE A 39 0.35 -8.05 14.09
C PHE A 39 1.11 -7.44 15.27
N ILE A 40 2.40 -7.18 15.07
CA ILE A 40 3.29 -6.59 16.09
C ILE A 40 3.32 -5.06 15.89
N THR A 41 2.91 -4.29 16.90
CA THR A 41 2.99 -2.81 16.85
C THR A 41 4.34 -2.31 17.37
N ARG A 42 4.77 -1.10 16.96
CA ARG A 42 6.05 -0.50 17.38
C ARG A 42 6.19 -0.37 18.91
N SER A 43 5.08 -0.21 19.65
CA SER A 43 5.06 -0.16 21.12
C SER A 43 5.19 -1.54 21.80
N GLU A 44 4.95 -2.64 21.08
CA GLU A 44 5.20 -4.01 21.56
C GLU A 44 6.69 -4.35 21.53
N ILE A 45 7.39 -3.92 20.48
CA ILE A 45 8.83 -4.19 20.30
C ILE A 45 9.69 -3.40 21.31
N MET A 46 9.23 -2.22 21.74
CA MET A 46 9.96 -1.36 22.69
C MET A 46 10.20 -1.99 24.07
N ALA A 47 9.51 -3.06 24.47
CA ALA A 47 9.78 -3.72 25.76
C ALA A 47 11.11 -4.48 25.78
N ILE A 48 11.54 -5.00 24.63
CA ILE A 48 12.72 -5.88 24.51
C ILE A 48 14.04 -5.12 24.78
N PRO A 49 14.31 -3.94 24.15
CA PRO A 49 15.54 -3.17 24.41
C PRO A 49 15.69 -2.75 25.87
N PHE A 50 14.60 -2.45 26.56
CA PHE A 50 14.63 -2.05 27.97
C PHE A 50 14.98 -3.24 28.87
N ALA A 51 14.40 -4.42 28.62
CA ALA A 51 14.76 -5.62 29.36
C ALA A 51 16.23 -6.03 29.15
N VAL A 52 16.74 -5.91 27.92
CA VAL A 52 18.16 -6.14 27.61
C VAL A 52 19.06 -5.13 28.34
N LYS A 53 18.66 -3.86 28.40
CA LYS A 53 19.38 -2.83 29.17
C LYS A 53 19.44 -3.17 30.66
N SER A 54 18.33 -3.59 31.27
CA SER A 54 18.29 -4.02 32.68
C SER A 54 19.27 -5.16 32.96
N LEU A 55 19.33 -6.15 32.06
CA LEU A 55 20.26 -7.29 32.18
C LEU A 55 21.73 -6.84 32.18
N ILE A 56 22.09 -5.88 31.30
CA ILE A 56 23.45 -5.33 31.23
C ILE A 56 23.81 -4.59 32.54
N VAL A 57 22.88 -3.80 33.08
CA VAL A 57 23.09 -3.07 34.34
C VAL A 57 23.28 -4.03 35.51
N ILE A 58 22.46 -5.07 35.62
CA ILE A 58 22.55 -6.10 36.66
C ILE A 58 23.87 -6.88 36.52
N ALA A 59 24.25 -7.24 35.29
CA ALA A 59 25.53 -7.90 35.03
C ALA A 59 26.71 -7.03 35.49
N TYR A 60 26.72 -5.73 35.18
CA TYR A 60 27.73 -4.80 35.66
C TYR A 60 27.81 -4.75 37.20
N GLN A 61 26.67 -4.68 37.89
CA GLN A 61 26.63 -4.65 39.36
C GLN A 61 27.14 -5.97 39.97
N LEU A 62 26.73 -7.12 39.44
CA LEU A 62 27.17 -8.44 39.92
C LEU A 62 28.66 -8.68 39.65
N LEU A 63 29.14 -8.34 38.45
CA LEU A 63 30.55 -8.50 38.07
C LEU A 63 31.45 -7.64 38.95
N THR A 64 31.12 -6.35 39.14
CA THR A 64 31.94 -5.43 39.93
C THR A 64 31.88 -5.70 41.44
N GLU A 65 30.84 -6.36 41.94
CA GLU A 65 30.67 -6.65 43.36
C GLU A 65 31.15 -8.05 43.79
N HIS A 66 31.09 -9.07 42.92
CA HIS A 66 31.42 -10.46 43.30
C HIS A 66 32.68 -11.03 42.65
N THR A 67 33.24 -10.37 41.64
CA THR A 67 34.49 -10.84 41.03
C THR A 67 35.67 -9.95 41.42
N ARG A 68 36.70 -10.56 42.02
CA ARG A 68 37.91 -9.84 42.45
C ARG A 68 38.66 -9.17 41.30
N ARG A 69 38.54 -9.68 40.07
CA ARG A 69 39.16 -9.10 38.85
C ARG A 69 38.53 -7.76 38.44
N PHE A 70 37.23 -7.60 38.62
CA PHE A 70 36.50 -6.40 38.19
C PHE A 70 36.18 -5.44 39.34
N ALA A 71 36.58 -5.76 40.57
CA ALA A 71 36.42 -4.91 41.75
C ALA A 71 37.05 -3.51 41.60
N LYS A 72 38.10 -3.36 40.76
CA LYS A 72 38.73 -2.06 40.47
C LYS A 72 37.80 -1.06 39.77
N TRP A 73 36.71 -1.54 39.16
CA TRP A 73 35.72 -0.73 38.45
C TRP A 73 34.46 -0.46 39.29
N LYS A 74 34.45 -0.86 40.58
CA LYS A 74 33.31 -0.65 41.48
C LYS A 74 33.23 0.84 41.87
N SER A 75 32.19 1.52 41.41
CA SER A 75 31.89 2.90 41.81
C SER A 75 30.55 2.95 42.55
N LEU A 76 30.58 3.31 43.83
CA LEU A 76 29.37 3.47 44.65
C LEU A 76 28.45 4.57 44.10
N LYS A 77 29.03 5.64 43.52
CA LYS A 77 28.27 6.71 42.86
C LYS A 77 27.57 6.21 41.60
N ALA A 78 28.26 5.40 40.77
CA ALA A 78 27.66 4.84 39.55
C ALA A 78 26.54 3.85 39.86
N ASN A 79 26.72 2.99 40.87
CA ASN A 79 25.70 2.04 41.29
C ASN A 79 24.46 2.75 41.86
N LEU A 80 24.64 3.85 42.61
CA LEU A 80 23.52 4.66 43.09
C LEU A 80 22.74 5.28 41.92
N ILE A 81 23.44 5.87 40.95
CA ILE A 81 22.81 6.48 39.76
C ILE A 81 22.04 5.43 38.96
N LEU A 82 22.64 4.27 38.69
CA LEU A 82 21.99 3.17 37.96
C LEU A 82 20.73 2.66 38.67
N ASN A 83 20.79 2.49 40.00
CA ASN A 83 19.65 2.05 40.80
C ASN A 83 18.52 3.08 40.88
N CYS A 84 18.82 4.38 40.77
CA CYS A 84 17.79 5.42 40.72
C CYS A 84 17.16 5.56 39.33
N ILE A 85 17.93 5.32 38.27
CA ILE A 85 17.49 5.50 36.88
C ILE A 85 16.62 4.32 36.41
N GLU A 86 16.89 3.11 36.89
CA GLU A 86 16.21 1.90 36.41
C GLU A 86 14.69 1.90 36.70
N PRO A 87 14.21 2.22 37.92
CA PRO A 87 12.78 2.30 38.20
C PRO A 87 12.06 3.36 37.37
N VAL A 88 12.74 4.48 37.05
CA VAL A 88 12.17 5.57 36.24
C VAL A 88 11.91 5.11 34.81
N PHE A 89 12.82 4.33 34.22
CA PHE A 89 12.63 3.78 32.88
C PHE A 89 11.53 2.72 32.81
N TRP A 90 11.43 1.85 33.82
CA TRP A 90 10.32 0.91 33.91
C TRP A 90 8.97 1.59 34.13
N LEU A 91 8.93 2.64 34.96
CA LEU A 91 7.72 3.46 35.15
C LEU A 91 7.29 4.12 33.83
N ALA A 92 8.23 4.67 33.05
CA ALA A 92 7.93 5.25 31.75
C ALA A 92 7.37 4.21 30.77
N LEU A 93 7.93 3.00 30.71
CA LEU A 93 7.39 1.90 29.89
C LEU A 93 5.98 1.49 30.30
N ILE A 94 5.72 1.36 31.61
CA ILE A 94 4.40 1.03 32.14
C ILE A 94 3.40 2.12 31.76
N VAL A 95 3.75 3.40 31.92
CA VAL A 95 2.90 4.53 31.54
C VAL A 95 2.63 4.54 30.03
N LEU A 96 3.63 4.29 29.19
CA LEU A 96 3.44 4.21 27.73
C LEU A 96 2.52 3.05 27.33
N LYS A 97 2.64 1.89 27.97
CA LYS A 97 1.72 0.75 27.77
C LYS A 97 0.31 1.07 28.23
N PHE A 98 0.14 1.67 29.40
CA PHE A 98 -1.17 2.09 29.91
C PHE A 98 -1.81 3.19 29.05
N MET A 99 -1.03 4.16 28.56
CA MET A 99 -1.52 5.19 27.63
C MET A 99 -1.95 4.59 26.30
N GLY A 100 -1.24 3.56 25.80
CA GLY A 100 -1.61 2.81 24.61
C GLY A 100 -2.93 2.05 24.78
N ILE A 101 -3.14 1.42 25.94
CA ILE A 101 -4.39 0.73 26.29
C ILE A 101 -5.56 1.72 26.48
N SER A 102 -5.31 2.88 27.09
CA SER A 102 -6.34 3.89 27.38
C SER A 102 -6.91 4.61 26.15
N ARG A 103 -6.29 4.45 24.97
CA ARG A 103 -6.72 5.07 23.71
C ARG A 103 -7.55 4.15 22.81
N SER A 104 -7.71 2.89 23.19
CA SER A 104 -8.47 1.91 22.41
C SER A 104 -9.15 0.90 23.32
N CYS A 105 -10.47 1.04 23.54
CA CYS A 105 -11.31 -0.08 23.94
C CYS A 105 -11.92 -0.67 22.67
N SER A 106 -11.32 -1.75 22.18
CA SER A 106 -11.90 -2.58 21.12
C SER A 106 -12.04 -3.99 21.65
N GLY A 107 -13.30 -4.45 21.77
CA GLY A 107 -13.77 -5.83 21.90
C GLY A 107 -13.04 -6.73 22.89
N ASP A 108 -11.81 -7.13 22.55
CA ASP A 108 -11.08 -8.20 23.21
C ASP A 108 -10.07 -7.70 24.25
N SER A 109 -9.72 -6.40 24.21
CA SER A 109 -8.78 -5.79 25.16
C SER A 109 -9.44 -5.32 26.47
N CYS A 110 -10.77 -5.32 26.55
CA CYS A 110 -11.51 -4.97 27.76
C CYS A 110 -11.49 -6.12 28.81
N ALA A 111 -11.20 -7.35 28.37
CA ALA A 111 -11.16 -8.53 29.24
C ALA A 111 -10.09 -8.44 30.34
N VAL A 112 -9.03 -7.63 30.14
CA VAL A 112 -7.87 -7.60 31.04
C VAL A 112 -8.07 -6.64 32.23
N THR A 113 -9.04 -5.73 32.18
CA THR A 113 -9.41 -4.85 33.30
C THR A 113 -10.83 -5.13 33.74
N TRP A 114 -10.99 -6.09 34.67
CA TRP A 114 -12.20 -6.39 35.47
C TRP A 114 -13.46 -5.63 35.04
N CYS A 115 -14.10 -6.07 33.95
CA CYS A 115 -15.45 -5.65 33.62
C CYS A 115 -16.39 -6.42 34.55
N ASP A 116 -17.19 -5.72 35.36
CA ASP A 116 -18.06 -6.36 36.35
C ASP A 116 -19.36 -6.93 35.75
N GLU A 117 -19.47 -6.98 34.42
CA GLU A 117 -20.59 -7.48 33.60
C GLU A 117 -21.99 -7.01 34.02
N ASN A 118 -22.07 -6.00 34.88
CA ASN A 118 -23.32 -5.43 35.35
C ASN A 118 -24.02 -4.70 34.20
N ARG A 119 -25.27 -5.09 33.94
CA ARG A 119 -26.17 -4.43 32.97
C ARG A 119 -27.06 -3.42 33.70
N PRO A 120 -27.35 -2.23 33.14
CA PRO A 120 -27.15 -1.80 31.75
C PRO A 120 -25.79 -1.14 31.44
N SER A 121 -24.93 -0.87 32.42
CA SER A 121 -23.57 -0.32 32.21
C SER A 121 -22.63 -0.80 33.32
N CYS A 122 -21.38 -1.14 32.97
CA CYS A 122 -20.37 -1.55 33.95
C CYS A 122 -19.89 -0.35 34.79
N ARG A 123 -19.47 -0.59 36.05
CA ARG A 123 -19.07 0.47 37.00
C ARG A 123 -17.91 1.33 36.48
N ASN A 124 -17.06 0.76 35.64
CA ASN A 124 -15.90 1.45 35.13
C ASN A 124 -16.28 2.47 34.03
N CYS A 125 -17.19 2.11 33.12
CA CYS A 125 -17.72 3.03 32.11
C CYS A 125 -18.49 4.20 32.75
N GLU A 126 -19.26 3.92 33.80
CA GLU A 126 -19.99 4.95 34.55
C GLU A 126 -19.03 5.95 35.21
N LYS A 127 -17.98 5.46 35.87
CA LYS A 127 -16.98 6.30 36.55
C LYS A 127 -16.17 7.18 35.60
N HIS A 128 -15.92 6.69 34.38
CA HIS A 128 -15.14 7.40 33.38
C HIS A 128 -16.01 8.21 32.41
N THR A 129 -17.33 8.24 32.60
CA THR A 129 -18.29 8.99 31.75
C THR A 129 -18.11 8.70 30.25
N VAL A 130 -17.83 7.43 29.93
CA VAL A 130 -17.69 6.93 28.55
C VAL A 130 -18.86 6.01 28.22
N THR A 131 -19.33 6.05 26.98
CA THR A 131 -20.46 5.22 26.53
C THR A 131 -20.12 3.74 26.67
N CYS A 132 -20.96 3.02 27.42
CA CYS A 132 -20.83 1.58 27.62
C CYS A 132 -21.59 0.83 26.52
N ASP A 133 -20.97 -0.17 25.89
CA ASP A 133 -21.58 -0.93 24.79
C ASP A 133 -22.89 -1.63 25.18
N PHE A 134 -23.08 -1.97 26.47
CA PHE A 134 -24.34 -2.53 26.99
C PHE A 134 -25.53 -1.56 26.88
N VAL A 135 -25.28 -0.25 26.96
CA VAL A 135 -26.32 0.79 26.89
C VAL A 135 -26.77 1.00 25.44
N THR A 136 -25.86 0.90 24.49
CA THR A 136 -26.20 1.03 23.05
C THR A 136 -27.10 -0.12 22.59
N SER A 137 -26.93 -1.32 23.17
CA SER A 137 -27.76 -2.49 22.82
C SER A 137 -29.18 -2.48 23.43
N THR A 138 -29.49 -1.62 24.41
CA THR A 138 -30.79 -1.64 25.10
C THR A 138 -31.75 -0.52 24.71
N HIS A 139 -31.30 0.52 23.99
CA HIS A 139 -32.13 1.71 23.72
C HIS A 139 -32.69 1.88 22.30
N GLU A 140 -32.44 0.99 21.35
CA GLU A 140 -33.11 1.04 20.02
C GLU A 140 -34.34 0.12 19.90
N SER A 141 -34.74 -0.52 20.99
CA SER A 141 -36.08 -1.13 21.09
C SER A 141 -36.97 -0.25 21.96
N SER A 142 -37.97 0.38 21.32
CA SER A 142 -39.13 1.09 21.88
C SER A 142 -38.94 2.52 22.43
N SER A 143 -39.26 3.53 21.59
CA SER A 143 -40.27 4.55 21.90
C SER A 143 -40.45 5.54 20.73
N ALA A 144 -41.69 5.68 20.26
CA ALA A 144 -42.12 6.70 19.31
C ALA A 144 -42.19 8.09 19.95
N PRO A 145 -42.16 9.16 19.13
CA PRO A 145 -43.13 10.22 19.27
C PRO A 145 -43.92 10.45 17.98
N SER A 146 -45.24 10.47 18.14
CA SER A 146 -46.22 10.89 17.15
C SER A 146 -46.21 12.41 16.94
N SER A 147 -46.28 12.86 15.69
CA SER A 147 -47.11 14.01 15.28
C SER A 147 -47.01 14.27 13.77
N ALA A 148 -48.02 13.90 13.00
CA ALA A 148 -48.43 14.59 11.78
C ALA A 148 -49.91 14.26 11.45
N PRO A 149 -50.67 15.20 10.86
CA PRO A 149 -52.12 15.24 10.95
C PRO A 149 -52.86 14.46 9.86
N ALA A 150 -54.15 14.27 10.14
CA ALA A 150 -55.17 13.61 9.35
C ALA A 150 -55.41 14.23 7.96
N SER A 151 -55.79 13.39 7.00
CA SER A 151 -57.05 13.55 6.25
C SER A 151 -57.37 12.33 5.38
N SER A 152 -58.52 11.71 5.69
CA SER A 152 -59.54 11.15 4.79
C SER A 152 -59.12 10.30 3.57
N HIS A 153 -59.53 9.03 3.56
CA HIS A 153 -60.59 8.57 2.66
C HIS A 153 -61.21 7.24 3.13
N ARG A 154 -62.55 7.18 3.03
CA ARG A 154 -63.45 6.08 3.40
C ARG A 154 -63.22 4.82 2.55
N GLY A 155 -63.37 3.65 3.17
CA GLY A 155 -63.62 2.37 2.49
C GLY A 155 -64.04 1.31 3.51
N ARG A 156 -65.24 0.75 3.33
CA ARG A 156 -66.04 -0.02 4.30
C ARG A 156 -66.07 -1.50 3.89
N GLY A 157 -66.01 -2.42 4.87
CA GLY A 157 -66.37 -3.85 4.75
C GLY A 157 -65.57 -4.70 5.75
N GLN A 158 -66.10 -5.07 6.93
CA GLN A 158 -66.89 -6.30 7.20
C GLN A 158 -66.29 -7.55 6.54
N GLY A 159 -65.96 -8.65 7.21
CA GLY A 159 -66.14 -9.09 8.59
C GLY A 159 -65.89 -10.61 8.67
N HIS A 160 -65.76 -11.15 9.89
CA HIS A 160 -65.87 -12.57 10.27
C HIS A 160 -64.85 -13.57 9.63
N GLY A 161 -64.29 -14.56 10.33
CA GLY A 161 -64.65 -15.18 11.59
C GLY A 161 -63.59 -16.19 12.06
N ARG A 162 -63.85 -16.71 13.26
CA ARG A 162 -63.06 -17.63 14.09
C ARG A 162 -63.14 -19.10 13.63
N GLY A 163 -62.15 -19.89 14.08
CA GLY A 163 -62.23 -21.35 14.32
C GLY A 163 -60.89 -22.03 14.00
N ARG A 164 -60.03 -22.52 14.92
CA ARG A 164 -60.11 -23.40 16.10
C ARG A 164 -60.09 -24.90 15.78
N GLY A 165 -58.99 -25.58 16.18
CA GLY A 165 -58.85 -27.04 16.43
C GLY A 165 -58.59 -27.87 15.16
N GLY A 166 -57.72 -28.86 15.10
CA GLY A 166 -57.05 -29.72 16.09
C GLY A 166 -56.19 -30.77 15.34
N PRO A 167 -55.67 -31.82 16.01
CA PRO A 167 -54.31 -32.36 15.80
C PRO A 167 -54.21 -33.76 15.18
N ALA A 168 -52.95 -34.22 14.99
CA ALA A 168 -52.41 -35.59 15.11
C ALA A 168 -51.79 -36.24 13.85
N GLY A 169 -50.56 -36.77 14.02
CA GLY A 169 -49.85 -37.65 13.08
C GLY A 169 -48.37 -37.83 13.46
N SER A 170 -48.06 -38.89 14.23
CA SER A 170 -46.72 -39.35 14.68
C SER A 170 -45.89 -40.04 13.55
N PRO A 171 -44.78 -40.76 13.82
CA PRO A 171 -43.41 -40.29 14.12
C PRO A 171 -42.29 -40.93 13.24
N SER A 172 -41.03 -40.53 13.48
CA SER A 172 -39.73 -41.23 13.23
C SER A 172 -38.91 -40.80 11.97
N PRO A 173 -37.61 -41.13 11.87
CA PRO A 173 -36.50 -40.84 12.81
C PRO A 173 -35.21 -40.38 12.08
N THR A 174 -34.43 -39.42 12.60
CA THR A 174 -32.98 -39.31 12.22
C THR A 174 -32.18 -38.39 13.15
N SER A 175 -31.28 -39.03 13.92
CA SER A 175 -29.87 -38.70 14.14
C SER A 175 -29.37 -37.23 14.13
N HIS A 176 -28.66 -36.89 15.22
CA HIS A 176 -27.39 -36.14 15.25
C HIS A 176 -27.37 -34.69 14.72
N LEU A 177 -27.39 -33.72 15.64
CA LEU A 177 -26.19 -33.01 16.12
C LEU A 177 -26.62 -31.79 16.92
N GLN A 178 -26.04 -31.68 18.12
CA GLN A 178 -26.16 -30.57 19.03
C GLN A 178 -25.50 -29.35 18.37
N GLY A 179 -26.32 -28.45 17.84
CA GLY A 179 -25.86 -27.20 17.22
C GLY A 179 -25.20 -26.31 18.26
N VAL A 180 -23.88 -26.26 18.22
CA VAL A 180 -23.11 -25.15 18.77
C VAL A 180 -23.49 -23.93 17.94
N ALA A 181 -24.15 -22.97 18.58
CA ALA A 181 -24.47 -21.67 17.98
C ALA A 181 -23.18 -20.85 17.83
N GLU A 182 -22.44 -21.08 16.75
CA GLU A 182 -21.46 -20.12 16.24
C GLU A 182 -22.23 -19.02 15.49
N GLY A 183 -22.65 -18.00 16.24
CA GLY A 183 -23.15 -16.76 15.68
C GLY A 183 -22.01 -15.95 15.07
N SER A 184 -21.52 -16.36 13.90
CA SER A 184 -20.90 -15.41 12.98
C SER A 184 -22.02 -14.48 12.51
N SER A 185 -21.97 -13.22 12.91
CA SER A 185 -22.93 -12.23 12.43
C SER A 185 -22.76 -12.10 10.90
N CYS A 186 -23.65 -12.75 10.14
CA CYS A 186 -23.82 -12.57 8.70
C CYS A 186 -24.39 -11.18 8.38
N ASP A 187 -23.82 -10.13 8.96
CA ASP A 187 -24.24 -8.77 8.67
C ASP A 187 -23.59 -8.31 7.37
N ILE A 188 -24.42 -7.81 6.45
CA ILE A 188 -23.97 -7.42 5.11
C ILE A 188 -23.15 -6.13 5.25
N ASN A 189 -21.89 -6.18 4.82
CA ASN A 189 -21.03 -5.01 4.88
C ASN A 189 -21.43 -3.97 3.83
N MET A 190 -22.23 -2.99 4.24
CA MET A 190 -22.74 -1.92 3.37
C MET A 190 -21.62 -1.07 2.75
N MET A 191 -20.48 -0.92 3.43
CA MET A 191 -19.32 -0.21 2.88
C MET A 191 -18.72 -1.00 1.71
N ASP A 192 -18.53 -2.31 1.87
CA ASP A 192 -17.95 -3.14 0.81
C ASP A 192 -18.90 -3.24 -0.41
N LEU A 193 -20.23 -3.22 -0.19
CA LEU A 193 -21.20 -3.11 -1.27
C LEU A 193 -21.13 -1.76 -2.01
N GLU A 194 -20.98 -0.64 -1.29
CA GLU A 194 -20.77 0.67 -1.91
C GLU A 194 -19.49 0.66 -2.77
N LEU A 195 -18.40 0.11 -2.22
CA LEU A 195 -17.12 0.01 -2.92
C LEU A 195 -17.21 -0.88 -4.16
N MET A 196 -17.88 -2.03 -4.07
CA MET A 196 -18.10 -2.89 -5.23
C MET A 196 -18.91 -2.17 -6.31
N HIS A 197 -20.02 -1.53 -5.93
CA HIS A 197 -20.84 -0.73 -6.85
C HIS A 197 -20.03 0.40 -7.51
N ASN A 198 -19.21 1.11 -6.73
CA ASN A 198 -18.35 2.16 -7.27
C ASN A 198 -17.28 1.61 -8.23
N PHE A 199 -16.77 0.40 -7.99
CA PHE A 199 -15.78 -0.21 -8.88
C PHE A 199 -16.36 -0.44 -10.29
N VAL A 200 -17.47 -1.17 -10.36
CA VAL A 200 -18.09 -1.57 -11.63
C VAL A 200 -18.71 -0.40 -12.40
N THR A 201 -19.22 0.60 -11.68
CA THR A 201 -19.89 1.77 -12.27
C THR A 201 -18.88 2.83 -12.71
N PHE A 202 -17.94 3.20 -11.85
CA PHE A 202 -17.08 4.37 -12.05
C PHE A 202 -15.60 4.00 -12.16
N THR A 203 -15.04 3.29 -11.20
CA THR A 203 -13.58 3.09 -11.09
C THR A 203 -12.98 2.44 -12.33
N CYS A 204 -13.55 1.31 -12.81
CA CYS A 204 -13.06 0.63 -14.02
C CYS A 204 -13.02 1.54 -15.25
N THR A 205 -13.93 2.52 -15.34
CA THR A 205 -13.97 3.43 -16.50
C THR A 205 -12.81 4.41 -16.54
N THR A 206 -12.16 4.64 -15.40
CA THR A 206 -11.05 5.59 -15.23
C THR A 206 -9.67 4.93 -15.30
N MET A 207 -9.62 3.60 -15.17
CA MET A 207 -8.37 2.83 -15.04
C MET A 207 -7.64 2.64 -16.38
N ALA A 208 -8.37 2.28 -17.44
CA ALA A 208 -7.82 2.06 -18.79
C ALA A 208 -8.61 2.84 -19.84
N SER A 209 -7.97 3.27 -20.93
CA SER A 209 -8.70 3.97 -22.01
C SER A 209 -9.29 3.00 -23.05
N ASP A 210 -8.65 1.84 -23.23
CA ASP A 210 -9.16 0.78 -24.09
C ASP A 210 -10.50 0.20 -23.60
N PRO A 211 -11.56 0.19 -24.42
CA PRO A 211 -12.85 -0.36 -24.03
C PRO A 211 -12.83 -1.84 -23.66
N ALA A 212 -11.99 -2.67 -24.29
CA ALA A 212 -11.92 -4.10 -24.03
C ALA A 212 -11.26 -4.38 -22.68
N VAL A 213 -10.19 -3.65 -22.34
CA VAL A 213 -9.56 -3.72 -21.01
C VAL A 213 -10.53 -3.26 -19.92
N ARG A 214 -11.27 -2.17 -20.14
CA ARG A 214 -12.31 -1.70 -19.20
C ARG A 214 -13.40 -2.74 -18.99
N GLN A 215 -13.82 -3.41 -20.06
CA GLN A 215 -14.82 -4.46 -19.97
C GLN A 215 -14.29 -5.68 -19.21
N LEU A 216 -13.05 -6.09 -19.47
CA LEU A 216 -12.38 -7.17 -18.74
C LEU A 216 -12.31 -6.89 -17.23
N LEU A 217 -11.93 -5.66 -16.85
CA LEU A 217 -11.94 -5.23 -15.45
C LEU A 217 -13.35 -5.24 -14.83
N ARG A 218 -14.35 -4.79 -15.59
CA ARG A 218 -15.74 -4.74 -15.11
C ARG A 218 -16.36 -6.13 -14.95
N THR A 219 -16.08 -7.07 -15.83
CA THR A 219 -16.74 -8.38 -15.85
C THR A 219 -15.82 -9.50 -15.39
N THR A 220 -14.72 -9.74 -16.09
CA THR A 220 -13.85 -10.89 -15.84
C THR A 220 -13.19 -10.79 -14.47
N ALA A 221 -12.61 -9.64 -14.13
CA ALA A 221 -11.98 -9.46 -12.82
C ALA A 221 -12.99 -9.58 -11.67
N VAL A 222 -14.22 -9.10 -11.85
CA VAL A 222 -15.30 -9.23 -10.84
C VAL A 222 -15.77 -10.68 -10.71
N HIS A 223 -15.93 -11.41 -11.82
CA HIS A 223 -16.24 -12.85 -11.76
C HIS A 223 -15.14 -13.61 -11.02
N MET A 224 -13.88 -13.35 -11.32
CA MET A 224 -12.75 -13.94 -10.60
C MET A 224 -12.76 -13.56 -9.12
N ALA A 225 -13.17 -12.34 -8.78
CA ALA A 225 -13.26 -11.86 -7.40
C ALA A 225 -14.35 -12.55 -6.58
N VAL A 226 -15.47 -12.92 -7.19
CA VAL A 226 -16.54 -13.67 -6.49
C VAL A 226 -16.01 -15.02 -5.99
N ASP A 227 -15.15 -15.67 -6.78
CA ASP A 227 -14.52 -16.95 -6.43
C ASP A 227 -13.23 -16.80 -5.61
N CYS A 228 -12.71 -15.57 -5.46
CA CYS A 228 -11.35 -15.33 -4.97
C CYS A 228 -11.25 -14.08 -4.08
N GLU A 229 -11.11 -14.33 -2.78
CA GLU A 229 -11.17 -13.28 -1.75
C GLU A 229 -10.08 -12.20 -1.90
N TYR A 230 -8.84 -12.57 -2.24
CA TYR A 230 -7.76 -11.57 -2.37
C TYR A 230 -7.98 -10.64 -3.57
N ILE A 231 -8.57 -11.12 -4.67
CA ILE A 231 -8.95 -10.27 -5.80
C ILE A 231 -10.09 -9.33 -5.38
N MET A 232 -11.11 -9.86 -4.69
CA MET A 232 -12.20 -9.05 -4.15
C MET A 232 -11.68 -7.91 -3.29
N ARG A 233 -10.82 -8.22 -2.33
CA ARG A 233 -10.19 -7.22 -1.46
C ARG A 233 -9.38 -6.20 -2.25
N SER A 234 -8.59 -6.61 -3.26
CA SER A 234 -7.87 -5.65 -4.12
C SER A 234 -8.80 -4.74 -4.92
N ILE A 235 -9.91 -5.26 -5.44
CA ILE A 235 -10.95 -4.46 -6.12
C ILE A 235 -11.52 -3.40 -5.17
N LEU A 236 -11.90 -3.81 -3.95
CA LEU A 236 -12.45 -2.92 -2.94
C LEU A 236 -11.41 -1.88 -2.49
N ALA A 237 -10.14 -2.25 -2.40
CA ALA A 237 -9.05 -1.34 -2.04
C ALA A 237 -8.86 -0.22 -3.07
N VAL A 238 -8.76 -0.58 -4.36
CA VAL A 238 -8.64 0.41 -5.46
C VAL A 238 -9.89 1.29 -5.53
N SER A 239 -11.07 0.70 -5.35
CA SER A 239 -12.34 1.44 -5.34
C SER A 239 -12.43 2.45 -4.18
N ALA A 240 -11.94 2.07 -2.99
CA ALA A 240 -11.90 2.95 -1.83
C ALA A 240 -10.93 4.12 -2.06
N LEU A 241 -9.75 3.87 -2.61
CA LEU A 241 -8.83 4.95 -3.01
C LEU A 241 -9.47 5.90 -4.02
N HIS A 242 -10.13 5.35 -5.04
CA HIS A 242 -10.86 6.16 -6.02
C HIS A 242 -11.89 7.08 -5.32
N LEU A 243 -12.76 6.54 -4.46
CA LEU A 243 -13.74 7.35 -3.73
C LEU A 243 -13.12 8.40 -2.81
N SER A 244 -11.96 8.11 -2.21
CA SER A 244 -11.27 9.06 -1.33
C SER A 244 -10.94 10.39 -2.03
N ARG A 245 -10.71 10.35 -3.35
CA ARG A 245 -10.43 11.54 -4.17
C ARG A 245 -11.68 12.39 -4.43
N TYR A 246 -12.82 11.74 -4.66
CA TYR A 246 -14.09 12.41 -4.99
C TYR A 246 -14.94 12.75 -3.76
N ARG A 247 -14.61 12.21 -2.58
CA ARG A 247 -15.32 12.47 -1.32
C ARG A 247 -14.37 12.95 -0.22
N PRO A 248 -13.89 14.20 -0.29
CA PRO A 248 -12.88 14.72 0.62
C PRO A 248 -13.31 14.70 2.10
N ARG A 249 -14.61 14.81 2.39
CA ARG A 249 -15.15 14.76 3.77
C ARG A 249 -14.84 13.45 4.49
N ASN A 250 -14.80 12.34 3.77
CA ASN A 250 -14.58 11.00 4.32
C ASN A 250 -13.27 10.39 3.80
N LYS A 251 -12.35 11.21 3.29
CA LYS A 251 -11.10 10.78 2.65
C LYS A 251 -10.34 9.78 3.53
N ASP A 252 -10.10 10.12 4.79
CA ASP A 252 -9.31 9.29 5.73
C ASP A 252 -9.98 7.97 6.08
N LEU A 253 -11.32 7.91 6.01
CA LEU A 253 -12.07 6.66 6.18
C LEU A 253 -11.79 5.73 5.00
N TYR A 254 -11.94 6.24 3.77
CA TYR A 254 -11.71 5.44 2.56
C TYR A 254 -10.25 5.02 2.40
N ILE A 255 -9.28 5.89 2.72
CA ILE A 255 -7.85 5.52 2.69
C ILE A 255 -7.56 4.39 3.67
N ARG A 256 -8.06 4.49 4.92
CA ARG A 256 -7.90 3.41 5.91
C ARG A 256 -8.56 2.12 5.45
N ARG A 257 -9.75 2.20 4.85
CA ARG A 257 -10.44 1.01 4.31
C ARG A 257 -9.67 0.38 3.15
N ALA A 258 -9.08 1.21 2.28
CA ALA A 258 -8.24 0.74 1.20
C ALA A 258 -7.01 -0.01 1.71
N LEU A 259 -6.31 0.56 2.70
CA LEU A 259 -5.14 -0.07 3.32
C LEU A 259 -5.48 -1.42 3.95
N GLN A 260 -6.57 -1.50 4.71
CA GLN A 260 -7.02 -2.75 5.34
C GLN A 260 -7.25 -3.86 4.31
N HIS A 261 -7.99 -3.55 3.24
CA HIS A 261 -8.28 -4.52 2.19
C HIS A 261 -7.02 -4.91 1.42
N HIS A 262 -6.16 -3.95 1.08
CA HIS A 262 -4.91 -4.22 0.38
C HIS A 262 -3.96 -5.09 1.20
N GLN A 263 -3.78 -4.81 2.49
CA GLN A 263 -2.95 -5.63 3.37
C GLN A 263 -3.47 -7.06 3.50
N ALA A 264 -4.78 -7.23 3.67
CA ALA A 264 -5.41 -8.55 3.76
C ALA A 264 -5.35 -9.33 2.43
N ALA A 265 -5.42 -8.64 1.29
CA ALA A 265 -5.24 -9.27 -0.01
C ALA A 265 -3.77 -9.72 -0.22
N SER A 266 -2.82 -8.83 0.10
CA SER A 266 -1.40 -9.07 -0.08
C SER A 266 -0.88 -10.19 0.81
N SER A 267 -1.37 -10.35 2.05
CA SER A 267 -0.93 -11.45 2.92
C SER A 267 -1.18 -12.83 2.31
N VAL A 268 -2.31 -13.00 1.61
CA VAL A 268 -2.63 -14.26 0.92
C VAL A 268 -1.83 -14.40 -0.37
N ALA A 269 -1.69 -13.31 -1.15
CA ALA A 269 -0.98 -13.34 -2.41
C ALA A 269 0.53 -13.62 -2.26
N ILE A 270 1.16 -13.18 -1.17
CA ILE A 270 2.59 -13.43 -0.90
C ILE A 270 2.90 -14.93 -0.84
N ASP A 271 2.05 -15.71 -0.17
CA ASP A 271 2.22 -17.16 -0.07
C ASP A 271 2.06 -17.83 -1.45
N LEU A 272 1.05 -17.41 -2.22
CA LEU A 272 0.79 -17.91 -3.58
C LEU A 272 1.89 -17.52 -4.59
N MET A 273 2.54 -16.37 -4.41
CA MET A 273 3.67 -15.96 -5.24
C MET A 273 4.95 -16.73 -4.89
N THR A 274 5.06 -17.24 -3.66
CA THR A 274 6.20 -18.06 -3.23
C THR A 274 6.15 -19.46 -3.86
N ASP A 275 4.95 -20.06 -3.94
CA ASP A 275 4.70 -21.31 -4.65
C ASP A 275 3.86 -21.07 -5.92
N LEU A 276 4.50 -20.47 -6.92
CA LEU A 276 3.81 -19.99 -8.12
C LEU A 276 3.38 -21.15 -9.03
N ARG A 277 2.06 -21.28 -9.25
CA ARG A 277 1.45 -22.29 -10.13
C ARG A 277 0.77 -21.66 -11.34
N VAL A 278 0.74 -22.36 -12.48
CA VAL A 278 0.18 -21.87 -13.74
C VAL A 278 -1.31 -21.52 -13.59
N GLU A 279 -2.06 -22.31 -12.82
CA GLU A 279 -3.50 -22.14 -12.65
C GLU A 279 -3.88 -20.90 -11.85
N GLU A 280 -2.95 -20.37 -11.05
CA GLU A 280 -3.14 -19.14 -10.28
C GLU A 280 -2.62 -17.90 -10.99
N CYS A 281 -1.83 -18.07 -12.06
CA CYS A 281 -1.17 -16.95 -12.73
C CYS A 281 -2.15 -15.91 -13.26
N GLU A 282 -3.31 -16.31 -13.79
CA GLU A 282 -4.33 -15.37 -14.28
C GLU A 282 -4.89 -14.52 -13.14
N ARG A 283 -5.20 -15.15 -12.01
CA ARG A 283 -5.72 -14.50 -10.79
C ARG A 283 -4.68 -13.58 -10.16
N LEU A 284 -3.46 -14.06 -10.02
CA LEU A 284 -2.33 -13.29 -9.51
C LEU A 284 -2.01 -12.11 -10.43
N HIS A 285 -2.14 -12.26 -11.75
CA HIS A 285 -1.93 -11.16 -12.68
C HIS A 285 -2.94 -10.02 -12.46
N ILE A 286 -4.23 -10.35 -12.32
CA ILE A 286 -5.27 -9.35 -12.00
C ILE A 286 -5.02 -8.70 -10.64
N PHE A 287 -4.72 -9.50 -9.60
CA PHE A 287 -4.40 -8.99 -8.28
C PHE A 287 -3.25 -7.99 -8.33
N SER A 288 -2.15 -8.34 -8.98
CA SER A 288 -0.96 -7.50 -9.04
C SER A 288 -1.19 -6.24 -9.88
N MET A 289 -1.97 -6.33 -10.96
CA MET A 289 -2.40 -5.14 -11.72
C MET A 289 -3.19 -4.18 -10.81
N LEU A 290 -4.13 -4.68 -10.02
CA LEU A 290 -4.89 -3.88 -9.03
C LEU A 290 -3.99 -3.32 -7.93
N THR A 291 -3.03 -4.09 -7.46
CA THR A 291 -2.02 -3.67 -6.47
C THR A 291 -1.15 -2.52 -7.00
N ILE A 292 -0.78 -2.53 -8.28
CA ILE A 292 -0.07 -1.42 -8.90
C ILE A 292 -0.93 -0.15 -8.93
N TYR A 293 -2.20 -0.25 -9.33
CA TYR A 293 -3.13 0.89 -9.27
C TYR A 293 -3.32 1.41 -7.83
N TYR A 294 -3.40 0.50 -6.86
CA TYR A 294 -3.48 0.87 -5.45
C TYR A 294 -2.24 1.65 -5.02
N ALA A 295 -1.03 1.12 -5.28
CA ALA A 295 0.22 1.76 -4.88
C ALA A 295 0.41 3.13 -5.54
N LEU A 296 0.07 3.25 -6.81
CA LEU A 296 0.11 4.53 -7.53
C LEU A 296 -0.92 5.52 -6.96
N GLY A 297 -2.15 5.07 -6.67
CA GLY A 297 -3.21 5.94 -6.15
C GLY A 297 -3.10 6.31 -4.68
N CYS A 298 -2.15 5.72 -3.94
CA CYS A 298 -1.89 6.08 -2.55
C CYS A 298 -1.34 7.51 -2.43
N PRO A 299 -1.68 8.25 -1.35
CA PRO A 299 -1.05 9.53 -1.08
C PRO A 299 0.47 9.39 -0.99
N VAL A 300 1.17 10.27 -1.69
CA VAL A 300 2.63 10.27 -1.78
C VAL A 300 3.31 10.39 -0.39
N ASP A 301 2.68 11.09 0.55
CA ASP A 301 3.19 11.23 1.92
C ASP A 301 3.17 9.91 2.71
N ASP A 302 2.24 9.00 2.39
CA ASP A 302 2.10 7.70 3.07
C ASP A 302 3.08 6.64 2.51
N GLU A 303 3.62 6.84 1.30
CA GLU A 303 4.70 6.00 0.73
C GLU A 303 6.00 6.07 1.54
N VAL A 304 6.25 7.18 2.23
CA VAL A 304 7.42 7.34 3.13
C VAL A 304 7.39 6.29 4.27
N GLY A 305 6.22 5.79 4.64
CA GLY A 305 6.06 4.70 5.62
C GLY A 305 6.26 3.29 5.04
N LEU A 306 6.08 3.11 3.73
CA LEU A 306 6.18 1.82 3.02
C LEU A 306 7.53 1.61 2.33
N ALA A 307 8.25 2.69 2.03
CA ALA A 307 9.58 2.66 1.41
C ALA A 307 10.67 2.39 2.45
N GLN A 308 10.81 1.12 2.85
CA GLN A 308 12.03 0.65 3.47
C GLN A 308 13.05 0.43 2.33
N GLU A 309 14.16 1.20 2.36
CA GLU A 309 15.47 0.93 1.73
C GLU A 309 15.99 1.86 0.60
N SER A 310 15.19 2.37 -0.36
CA SER A 310 15.75 3.23 -1.44
C SER A 310 15.12 4.64 -1.55
N PRO A 311 15.93 5.72 -1.50
CA PRO A 311 15.45 7.10 -1.48
C PRO A 311 15.06 7.65 -2.85
N LEU A 312 15.09 6.89 -3.94
CA LEU A 312 14.67 7.39 -5.27
C LEU A 312 13.65 6.50 -5.97
N ILE A 313 13.78 5.17 -5.85
CA ILE A 313 12.87 4.23 -6.51
C ILE A 313 11.59 4.03 -5.65
N PRO A 314 10.41 4.41 -6.17
CA PRO A 314 9.16 4.25 -5.43
C PRO A 314 8.72 2.78 -5.37
N HIS A 315 7.89 2.44 -4.38
CA HIS A 315 7.53 1.03 -4.14
C HIS A 315 6.77 0.41 -5.32
N TRP A 316 5.87 1.16 -5.97
CA TRP A 316 5.15 0.69 -7.15
C TRP A 316 6.07 0.28 -8.31
N LEU A 317 7.26 0.88 -8.43
CA LEU A 317 8.23 0.52 -9.46
C LEU A 317 8.82 -0.87 -9.21
N ARG A 318 9.05 -1.22 -7.93
CA ARG A 318 9.48 -2.57 -7.53
C ARG A 318 8.37 -3.60 -7.70
N LEU A 319 7.12 -3.23 -7.42
CA LEU A 319 5.95 -4.09 -7.64
C LEU A 319 5.81 -4.52 -9.10
N LEU A 320 6.21 -3.66 -10.05
CA LEU A 320 6.25 -4.04 -11.47
C LEU A 320 7.23 -5.16 -11.73
N HIS A 321 8.41 -5.18 -11.12
CA HIS A 321 9.34 -6.30 -11.28
C HIS A 321 8.82 -7.60 -10.65
N GLY A 322 8.07 -7.51 -9.56
CA GLY A 322 7.45 -8.67 -8.90
C GLY A 322 6.48 -9.45 -9.80
N MET A 323 6.04 -8.85 -10.90
CA MET A 323 5.16 -9.48 -11.88
C MET A 323 5.91 -10.37 -12.89
N GLU A 324 7.24 -10.27 -12.98
CA GLU A 324 8.06 -10.98 -13.98
C GLU A 324 7.86 -12.50 -14.00
N PRO A 325 7.89 -13.20 -12.86
CA PRO A 325 7.64 -14.63 -12.84
C PRO A 325 6.25 -14.99 -13.39
N ILE A 326 5.22 -14.21 -13.06
CA ILE A 326 3.83 -14.43 -13.51
C ILE A 326 3.72 -14.26 -15.03
N LEU A 327 4.28 -13.17 -15.57
CA LEU A 327 4.24 -12.93 -17.01
C LEU A 327 5.08 -13.93 -17.81
N ARG A 328 6.19 -14.45 -17.25
CA ARG A 328 6.95 -15.53 -17.91
C ARG A 328 6.14 -16.81 -18.04
N MET A 329 5.30 -17.13 -17.05
CA MET A 329 4.44 -18.33 -17.10
C MET A 329 3.24 -18.16 -18.01
N LEU A 330 2.63 -16.97 -18.05
CA LEU A 330 1.49 -16.68 -18.93
C LEU A 330 1.89 -16.53 -20.39
N ASP A 331 3.13 -16.09 -20.67
CA ASP A 331 3.64 -15.72 -21.98
C ASP A 331 2.66 -14.84 -22.80
N PRO A 332 2.59 -13.52 -22.54
CA PRO A 332 1.70 -12.59 -23.23
C PRO A 332 1.79 -12.62 -24.77
N ARG A 333 2.90 -13.11 -25.33
CA ARG A 333 3.09 -13.17 -26.79
C ARG A 333 2.26 -14.27 -27.43
N GLU A 334 2.10 -15.39 -26.75
CA GLU A 334 1.38 -16.57 -27.24
C GLU A 334 0.09 -16.85 -26.48
N TYR A 335 -0.14 -16.16 -25.36
CA TYR A 335 -1.28 -16.37 -24.48
C TYR A 335 -2.63 -16.32 -25.21
N ARG A 336 -3.45 -17.32 -24.89
CA ARG A 336 -4.86 -17.44 -25.26
C ARG A 336 -5.64 -17.89 -24.04
N GLY A 337 -6.48 -17.01 -23.52
CA GLY A 337 -7.29 -17.26 -22.33
C GLY A 337 -8.15 -16.05 -21.94
N VAL A 338 -8.57 -15.97 -20.69
CA VAL A 338 -9.46 -14.90 -20.19
C VAL A 338 -8.80 -13.51 -20.20
N LEU A 339 -7.46 -13.46 -20.11
CA LEU A 339 -6.67 -12.23 -20.16
C LEU A 339 -6.32 -11.78 -21.59
N THR A 340 -6.85 -12.43 -22.63
CA THR A 340 -6.52 -12.11 -24.03
C THR A 340 -6.75 -10.64 -24.37
N PRO A 341 -7.87 -9.99 -23.99
CA PRO A 341 -8.05 -8.56 -24.27
C PRO A 341 -6.96 -7.68 -23.67
N LEU A 342 -6.45 -8.03 -22.49
CA LEU A 342 -5.38 -7.30 -21.81
C LEU A 342 -4.03 -7.48 -22.53
N PHE A 343 -3.67 -8.71 -22.91
CA PHE A 343 -2.42 -8.96 -23.60
C PHE A 343 -2.44 -8.56 -25.09
N ASP A 344 -3.59 -8.64 -25.77
CA ASP A 344 -3.76 -8.06 -27.10
C ASP A 344 -3.54 -6.55 -27.07
N PHE A 345 -4.17 -5.87 -26.11
CA PHE A 345 -3.94 -4.46 -25.89
C PHE A 345 -2.44 -4.17 -25.64
N GLY A 346 -1.82 -4.89 -24.71
CA GLY A 346 -0.39 -4.77 -24.43
C GLY A 346 0.49 -5.00 -25.67
N ARG A 347 0.20 -6.01 -26.50
CA ARG A 347 0.92 -6.31 -27.75
C ARG A 347 0.80 -5.18 -28.77
N SER A 348 -0.42 -4.68 -29.01
CA SER A 348 -0.66 -3.57 -29.94
C SER A 348 0.07 -2.30 -29.50
N ARG A 349 0.11 -2.03 -28.20
CA ARG A 349 0.81 -0.88 -27.61
C ARG A 349 2.33 -1.03 -27.63
N MET A 350 2.83 -2.24 -27.44
CA MET A 350 4.26 -2.56 -27.41
C MET A 350 4.90 -2.59 -28.81
N GLN A 351 4.10 -2.82 -29.86
CA GLN A 351 4.59 -3.00 -31.23
C GLN A 351 5.47 -1.85 -31.77
N PRO A 352 5.19 -0.56 -31.54
CA PRO A 352 6.05 0.55 -31.95
C PRO A 352 7.42 0.54 -31.26
N PHE A 353 7.47 0.12 -29.99
CA PHE A 353 8.70 0.06 -29.18
C PHE A 353 9.57 -1.13 -29.57
N LEU A 354 8.97 -2.31 -29.81
CA LEU A 354 9.70 -3.52 -30.22
C LEU A 354 10.28 -3.44 -31.64
N LYS A 355 9.66 -2.66 -32.53
CA LYS A 355 10.11 -2.57 -33.94
C LYS A 355 11.26 -1.58 -34.17
N ALA A 356 11.89 -1.07 -33.10
CA ALA A 356 12.97 -0.08 -33.18
C ALA A 356 12.62 1.07 -34.15
N THR A 357 11.41 1.61 -34.00
CA THR A 357 10.99 2.73 -34.84
C THR A 357 11.93 3.92 -34.57
N PRO A 358 12.48 4.56 -35.62
CA PRO A 358 13.43 5.65 -35.43
C PRO A 358 12.72 6.81 -34.71
N PRO A 359 13.43 7.55 -33.85
CA PRO A 359 12.85 8.65 -33.11
C PRO A 359 12.31 9.70 -34.09
N ARG A 360 11.09 10.17 -33.81
CA ARG A 360 10.40 11.14 -34.67
C ARG A 360 11.16 12.46 -34.78
N ASP A 361 11.87 12.82 -33.72
CA ASP A 361 12.83 13.91 -33.68
C ASP A 361 14.18 13.39 -33.15
N PRO A 362 15.15 13.12 -34.04
CA PRO A 362 16.48 12.66 -33.65
C PRO A 362 17.30 13.70 -32.85
N SER A 363 16.91 14.98 -32.86
CA SER A 363 17.64 16.04 -32.17
C SER A 363 17.32 16.14 -30.68
N LEU A 364 16.18 15.59 -30.25
CA LEU A 364 15.74 15.63 -28.87
C LEU A 364 16.75 14.95 -27.94
N LEU A 365 17.10 15.55 -26.80
CA LEU A 365 18.10 15.02 -25.86
C LEU A 365 19.50 14.76 -26.45
N MET A 366 19.83 15.25 -27.66
CA MET A 366 21.19 15.12 -28.22
C MET A 366 22.22 15.86 -27.37
N ASP A 367 21.85 17.02 -26.83
CA ASP A 367 22.72 17.81 -25.96
C ASP A 367 23.10 17.01 -24.70
N ILE A 368 22.12 16.39 -24.04
CA ILE A 368 22.34 15.55 -22.84
C ILE A 368 23.20 14.35 -23.17
N GLN A 369 22.92 13.65 -24.27
CA GLN A 369 23.76 12.53 -24.72
C GLN A 369 25.20 12.99 -24.92
N SER A 370 25.42 14.15 -25.56
CA SER A 370 26.76 14.70 -25.78
C SER A 370 27.46 15.10 -24.48
N LEU A 371 26.72 15.64 -23.50
CA LEU A 371 27.23 16.02 -22.18
C LEU A 371 27.68 14.79 -21.40
N ILE A 372 26.89 13.72 -21.42
CA ILE A 372 27.22 12.45 -20.76
C ILE A 372 28.47 11.84 -21.40
N HIS A 373 28.56 11.77 -22.72
CA HIS A 373 29.76 11.25 -23.39
C HIS A 373 31.05 12.00 -23.05
N ARG A 374 30.95 13.31 -22.79
CA ARG A 374 32.11 14.16 -22.49
C ARG A 374 32.54 14.09 -21.02
N ASN A 375 31.58 13.92 -20.11
CA ASN A 375 31.80 14.10 -18.67
C ASN A 375 31.66 12.80 -17.86
N CYS A 376 31.10 11.73 -18.44
CA CYS A 376 30.90 10.48 -17.73
C CYS A 376 32.26 9.90 -17.31
N THR A 377 32.42 9.69 -16.01
CA THR A 377 33.66 9.13 -15.44
C THR A 377 33.82 7.65 -15.75
N ASP A 378 32.72 6.92 -15.90
CA ASP A 378 32.70 5.49 -16.17
C ASP A 378 32.20 5.20 -17.58
N ALA A 379 33.14 4.94 -18.48
CA ALA A 379 32.85 4.62 -19.88
C ALA A 379 32.01 3.32 -20.04
N SER A 380 31.99 2.43 -19.05
CA SER A 380 31.21 1.20 -19.11
C SER A 380 29.70 1.43 -18.99
N LEU A 381 29.29 2.56 -18.39
CA LEU A 381 27.88 2.93 -18.21
C LEU A 381 27.29 3.66 -19.42
N VAL A 382 28.12 4.21 -20.30
CA VAL A 382 27.69 4.98 -21.47
C VAL A 382 26.73 4.20 -22.38
N PRO A 383 26.95 2.90 -22.70
CA PRO A 383 25.99 2.13 -23.49
C PRO A 383 24.61 2.00 -22.84
N ILE A 384 24.55 1.91 -21.51
CA ILE A 384 23.30 1.84 -20.75
C ILE A 384 22.56 3.18 -20.84
N TYR A 385 23.30 4.28 -20.71
CA TYR A 385 22.76 5.64 -20.85
C TYR A 385 22.26 5.93 -22.26
N ASP A 386 23.01 5.50 -23.28
CA ASP A 386 22.64 5.70 -24.68
C ASP A 386 21.37 4.98 -25.05
N ASP A 387 21.23 3.71 -24.64
CA ASP A 387 19.99 2.98 -24.86
C ASP A 387 18.82 3.70 -24.18
N MET A 388 18.98 4.06 -22.91
CA MET A 388 17.93 4.73 -22.15
C MET A 388 17.50 6.08 -22.76
N ILE A 389 18.46 6.90 -23.20
CA ILE A 389 18.20 8.18 -23.86
C ILE A 389 17.49 7.96 -25.20
N GLU A 390 17.93 6.99 -25.99
CA GLU A 390 17.30 6.65 -27.27
C GLU A 390 15.84 6.20 -27.09
N GLN A 391 15.54 5.39 -26.06
CA GLN A 391 14.17 5.03 -25.73
C GLN A 391 13.35 6.26 -25.31
N LEU A 392 13.93 7.11 -24.46
CA LEU A 392 13.26 8.32 -23.98
C LEU A 392 12.95 9.29 -25.13
N ARG A 393 13.85 9.43 -26.11
CA ARG A 393 13.59 10.21 -27.34
C ARG A 393 12.40 9.70 -28.12
N ARG A 394 12.26 8.38 -28.26
CA ARG A 394 11.12 7.78 -28.98
C ARG A 394 9.82 8.12 -28.27
N ILE A 395 9.77 7.96 -26.95
CA ILE A 395 8.57 8.25 -26.15
C ILE A 395 8.23 9.74 -26.20
N LEU A 396 9.20 10.61 -25.90
CA LEU A 396 8.98 12.05 -25.90
C LEU A 396 8.67 12.57 -27.31
N GLY A 397 9.26 12.00 -28.35
CA GLY A 397 8.93 12.31 -29.75
C GLY A 397 7.47 12.02 -30.09
N LEU A 398 6.89 10.95 -29.54
CA LEU A 398 5.45 10.67 -29.67
C LEU A 398 4.58 11.65 -28.88
N MET A 399 5.06 12.10 -27.71
CA MET A 399 4.30 12.91 -26.76
C MET A 399 4.32 14.42 -27.07
N LEU A 400 5.47 14.95 -27.51
CA LEU A 400 5.72 16.38 -27.65
C LEU A 400 5.47 16.90 -29.07
N THR A 401 5.53 16.04 -30.09
CA THR A 401 5.34 16.51 -31.47
C THR A 401 3.89 16.37 -31.94
N PRO A 402 3.18 17.47 -32.25
CA PRO A 402 1.82 17.40 -32.76
C PRO A 402 1.77 16.52 -34.01
N ALA A 403 0.75 15.67 -34.15
CA ALA A 403 0.46 15.06 -35.43
C ALA A 403 0.31 16.19 -36.46
N ARG A 404 1.16 16.23 -37.48
CA ARG A 404 0.98 17.17 -38.60
C ARG A 404 -0.39 16.86 -39.19
N SER A 405 -1.40 17.65 -38.85
CA SER A 405 -2.66 17.69 -39.58
C SER A 405 -2.31 17.99 -41.02
N GLY A 406 -2.61 17.07 -41.93
CA GLY A 406 -2.49 17.34 -43.37
C GLY A 406 -3.30 18.58 -43.69
N SER A 407 -2.63 19.71 -43.87
CA SER A 407 -3.24 20.90 -44.43
C SER A 407 -3.55 20.58 -45.88
N SER A 408 -4.82 20.33 -46.16
CA SER A 408 -5.42 20.44 -47.49
C SER A 408 -5.20 21.86 -48.01
N GLY A 409 -4.07 22.08 -48.66
CA GLY A 409 -3.81 23.22 -49.52
C GLY A 409 -4.51 22.99 -50.86
N SER A 410 -5.65 23.64 -51.04
CA SER A 410 -6.30 23.87 -52.34
C SER A 410 -5.43 24.82 -53.18
N GLY A 411 -5.08 24.43 -54.41
CA GLY A 411 -4.58 25.37 -55.43
C GLY A 411 -3.60 24.81 -56.47
N GLU A 412 -4.16 24.22 -57.53
CA GLU A 412 -3.75 24.33 -58.94
C GLU A 412 -2.35 23.87 -59.46
N GLY A 413 -2.37 22.77 -60.24
CA GLY A 413 -1.86 22.80 -61.63
C GLY A 413 -0.51 22.16 -61.98
N SER A 414 -0.48 20.85 -62.28
CA SER A 414 0.12 20.25 -63.51
C SER A 414 0.25 18.72 -63.44
N PRO A 415 -0.02 17.95 -64.53
CA PRO A 415 0.09 16.49 -64.54
C PRO A 415 1.48 16.05 -65.01
N GLY A 416 2.27 15.46 -64.12
CA GLY A 416 3.54 14.82 -64.44
C GLY A 416 3.55 13.39 -63.88
N CYS A 417 3.52 12.41 -64.79
CA CYS A 417 3.59 10.98 -64.49
C CYS A 417 4.92 10.63 -63.81
N SER A 418 4.88 10.06 -62.61
CA SER A 418 6.03 9.38 -61.98
C SER A 418 5.52 8.38 -60.95
N GLN A 419 5.94 7.12 -61.10
CA GLN A 419 5.55 5.96 -60.31
C GLN A 419 5.78 6.19 -58.81
N GLN A 420 4.74 6.01 -57.98
CA GLN A 420 4.89 5.91 -56.53
C GLN A 420 5.34 4.49 -56.14
N PRO A 421 6.40 4.32 -55.33
CA PRO A 421 6.62 3.07 -54.61
C PRO A 421 5.46 2.88 -53.63
N GLN A 422 4.96 1.64 -53.50
CA GLN A 422 3.94 1.25 -52.53
C GLN A 422 4.24 1.84 -51.15
N GLN A 423 3.55 2.93 -50.81
CA GLN A 423 3.54 3.45 -49.45
C GLN A 423 2.77 2.44 -48.61
N GLN A 424 3.49 1.78 -47.71
CA GLN A 424 2.90 1.07 -46.58
C GLN A 424 1.85 1.99 -45.94
N PRO A 425 0.69 1.45 -45.51
CA PRO A 425 -0.30 2.24 -44.80
C PRO A 425 0.40 2.97 -43.63
N PRO A 426 0.08 4.25 -43.39
CA PRO A 426 0.73 5.00 -42.31
C PRO A 426 0.60 4.18 -41.01
N PRO A 427 1.67 4.02 -40.23
CA PRO A 427 1.60 3.30 -38.97
C PRO A 427 0.46 3.91 -38.13
N PRO A 428 -0.34 3.09 -37.45
CA PRO A 428 -1.43 3.60 -36.63
C PRO A 428 -0.86 4.66 -35.68
N VAL A 429 -1.36 5.88 -35.82
CA VAL A 429 -0.95 7.00 -34.96
C VAL A 429 -1.36 6.62 -33.54
N VAL A 430 -0.37 6.32 -32.70
CA VAL A 430 -0.57 6.14 -31.26
C VAL A 430 -0.99 7.50 -30.72
N THR A 431 -2.29 7.77 -30.71
CA THR A 431 -2.82 9.12 -30.47
C THR A 431 -2.90 9.48 -29.01
N ASN A 432 -2.70 8.56 -28.08
CA ASN A 432 -2.63 8.84 -26.64
C ASN A 432 -1.70 7.82 -25.96
N LEU A 433 -0.59 8.28 -25.38
CA LEU A 433 0.19 7.48 -24.44
C LEU A 433 -0.62 7.35 -23.15
N GLU A 434 -0.74 6.14 -22.62
CA GLU A 434 -1.40 5.80 -21.37
C GLU A 434 -0.35 5.45 -20.32
N ALA A 435 -0.70 5.61 -19.05
CA ALA A 435 0.23 5.34 -17.97
C ALA A 435 0.66 3.85 -17.88
N TRP A 436 -0.09 2.91 -18.46
CA TRP A 436 0.38 1.54 -18.68
C TRP A 436 1.55 1.42 -19.65
N ASP A 437 1.71 2.34 -20.60
CA ASP A 437 2.86 2.32 -21.50
C ASP A 437 4.17 2.65 -20.77
N ILE A 438 4.14 3.46 -19.70
CA ILE A 438 5.31 3.66 -18.82
C ILE A 438 5.58 2.40 -18.00
N LEU A 439 4.55 1.77 -17.44
CA LEU A 439 4.69 0.55 -16.63
C LEU A 439 5.23 -0.63 -17.49
N ILE A 440 4.86 -0.66 -18.77
CA ILE A 440 5.35 -1.60 -19.78
C ILE A 440 6.75 -1.21 -20.33
N TRP A 441 7.06 0.07 -20.43
CA TRP A 441 8.41 0.56 -20.75
C TRP A 441 9.42 0.17 -19.66
N GLN A 442 9.05 0.40 -18.40
CA GLN A 442 9.81 -0.02 -17.21
C GLN A 442 10.13 -1.51 -17.25
N TRP A 443 9.15 -2.32 -17.68
CA TRP A 443 9.27 -3.77 -17.78
C TRP A 443 10.32 -4.25 -18.80
N THR A 444 10.56 -3.49 -19.88
CA THR A 444 11.33 -3.99 -21.03
C THR A 444 12.70 -3.38 -21.22
N GLN A 445 12.95 -2.12 -20.83
CA GLN A 445 14.18 -1.41 -21.23
C GLN A 445 15.00 -0.84 -20.07
N GLY A 446 14.46 -0.75 -18.85
CA GLY A 446 15.16 -0.14 -17.70
C GLY A 446 15.98 -1.10 -16.84
N LYS A 447 16.05 -2.40 -17.15
CA LYS A 447 16.59 -3.42 -16.23
C LYS A 447 18.02 -3.17 -15.80
N ASP A 448 18.88 -2.69 -16.70
CA ASP A 448 20.27 -2.38 -16.40
C ASP A 448 20.46 -0.95 -15.86
N PHE A 449 19.49 -0.07 -16.10
CA PHE A 449 19.52 1.32 -15.66
C PHE A 449 19.05 1.50 -14.20
N LEU A 450 18.04 0.74 -13.75
CA LEU A 450 17.46 0.89 -12.42
C LEU A 450 18.44 0.59 -11.28
N PRO A 451 19.31 -0.45 -11.36
CA PRO A 451 20.34 -0.66 -10.36
C PRO A 451 21.26 0.54 -10.16
N LEU A 452 21.45 1.38 -11.19
CA LEU A 452 22.23 2.62 -11.09
C LEU A 452 21.52 3.66 -10.20
N LEU A 453 20.19 3.70 -10.21
CA LEU A 453 19.39 4.58 -9.33
C LEU A 453 19.30 4.05 -7.90
N GLU A 454 19.52 2.75 -7.69
CA GLU A 454 19.56 2.12 -6.35
C GLU A 454 20.94 2.20 -5.71
N ALA A 455 21.99 2.52 -6.47
CA ALA A 455 23.34 2.69 -5.94
C ALA A 455 23.42 3.81 -4.90
N VAL A 456 24.32 3.67 -3.93
CA VAL A 456 24.52 4.64 -2.84
C VAL A 456 25.98 5.12 -2.84
N PRO A 457 26.28 6.34 -3.31
CA PRO A 457 25.40 7.28 -4.00
C PRO A 457 25.11 6.87 -5.46
N PRO A 458 23.97 7.29 -6.04
CA PRO A 458 23.67 7.03 -7.45
C PRO A 458 24.54 7.90 -8.37
N PRO A 459 24.92 7.43 -9.58
CA PRO A 459 25.63 8.22 -10.57
C PRO A 459 24.82 9.45 -10.98
N GLN A 460 25.49 10.59 -11.14
CA GLN A 460 24.83 11.86 -11.43
C GLN A 460 24.19 11.87 -12.83
N GLU A 461 24.83 11.21 -13.80
CA GLU A 461 24.31 11.03 -15.16
C GLU A 461 23.00 10.22 -15.16
N ALA A 462 22.92 9.19 -14.30
CA ALA A 462 21.70 8.40 -14.13
C ALA A 462 20.57 9.26 -13.53
N LEU A 463 20.86 10.12 -12.56
CA LEU A 463 19.88 11.06 -12.00
C LEU A 463 19.38 12.06 -13.06
N VAL A 464 20.27 12.58 -13.92
CA VAL A 464 19.88 13.47 -15.02
C VAL A 464 18.94 12.75 -15.99
N ILE A 465 19.27 11.53 -16.42
CA ILE A 465 18.39 10.76 -17.32
C ILE A 465 17.05 10.49 -16.65
N PHE A 466 17.05 10.10 -15.36
CA PHE A 466 15.83 9.84 -14.61
C PHE A 466 14.96 11.10 -14.51
N ALA A 467 15.53 12.28 -14.25
CA ALA A 467 14.80 13.55 -14.26
C ALA A 467 14.09 13.79 -15.61
N HIS A 468 14.73 13.46 -16.74
CA HIS A 468 14.09 13.56 -18.05
C HIS A 468 13.01 12.49 -18.27
N CYS A 469 13.11 11.33 -17.62
CA CYS A 469 12.03 10.32 -17.63
C CYS A 469 10.78 10.82 -16.91
N LEU A 470 10.94 11.65 -15.87
CA LEU A 470 9.83 12.24 -15.13
C LEU A 470 8.98 13.21 -15.97
N LEU A 471 9.50 13.73 -17.09
CA LEU A 471 8.69 14.44 -18.08
C LEU A 471 7.58 13.56 -18.65
N VAL A 472 7.92 12.30 -18.99
CA VAL A 472 6.94 11.35 -19.51
C VAL A 472 5.88 11.11 -18.44
N LEU A 473 6.31 10.92 -17.20
CA LEU A 473 5.41 10.73 -16.05
C LEU A 473 4.46 11.92 -15.87
N ARG A 474 4.98 13.16 -15.90
CA ARG A 474 4.21 14.41 -15.82
C ARG A 474 3.12 14.49 -16.89
N LYS A 475 3.45 14.17 -18.15
CA LYS A 475 2.46 14.21 -19.23
C LYS A 475 1.36 13.15 -19.08
N LEU A 476 1.54 12.16 -18.21
CA LEU A 476 0.55 11.13 -17.90
C LEU A 476 -0.24 11.38 -16.60
N GLU A 477 0.02 12.46 -15.88
CA GLU A 477 -0.71 12.87 -14.66
C GLU A 477 -2.16 13.33 -14.92
N ASN A 478 -2.73 13.05 -16.09
CA ASN A 478 -4.16 13.22 -16.35
C ASN A 478 -5.03 12.12 -15.68
N LYS A 479 -4.41 11.14 -15.02
CA LYS A 479 -5.08 10.07 -14.28
C LYS A 479 -4.98 10.29 -12.78
N TRP A 480 -6.09 10.10 -12.07
CA TRP A 480 -6.18 10.30 -10.62
C TRP A 480 -5.18 9.47 -9.82
N TRP A 481 -4.80 8.30 -10.33
CA TRP A 481 -3.92 7.37 -9.65
C TRP A 481 -2.43 7.65 -9.88
N ILE A 482 -2.03 8.60 -10.73
CA ILE A 482 -0.61 8.94 -10.91
C ILE A 482 -0.32 10.42 -10.59
N GLU A 483 -1.35 11.15 -10.17
CA GLU A 483 -1.29 12.57 -9.86
C GLU A 483 -0.29 12.88 -8.73
N GLY A 484 0.65 13.79 -8.98
CA GLY A 484 1.62 14.29 -7.99
C GLY A 484 2.92 13.48 -7.88
N TRP A 485 3.01 12.34 -8.56
CA TRP A 485 4.22 11.51 -8.55
C TRP A 485 5.40 12.16 -9.24
N ALA A 486 5.18 12.89 -10.33
CA ALA A 486 6.26 13.53 -11.07
C ALA A 486 6.90 14.67 -10.27
N ASP A 487 6.10 15.46 -9.54
CA ASP A 487 6.62 16.52 -8.64
C ASP A 487 7.45 15.92 -7.50
N HIS A 488 6.91 14.86 -6.86
CA HIS A 488 7.58 14.21 -5.74
C HIS A 488 8.91 13.58 -6.11
N LEU A 489 8.93 12.79 -7.20
CA LEU A 489 10.14 12.13 -7.66
C LEU A 489 11.15 13.16 -8.19
N MET A 490 10.70 14.25 -8.80
CA MET A 490 11.60 15.32 -9.24
C MET A 490 12.24 16.01 -8.05
N GLY A 491 11.49 16.29 -6.97
CA GLY A 491 12.04 16.85 -5.74
C GLY A 491 13.12 15.96 -5.10
N ARG A 492 12.92 14.64 -5.09
CA ARG A 492 13.92 13.67 -4.59
C ARG A 492 15.14 13.60 -5.49
N THR A 493 14.93 13.59 -6.80
CA THR A 493 16.02 13.58 -7.80
C THR A 493 16.87 14.85 -7.67
N TRP A 494 16.23 16.02 -7.56
CA TRP A 494 16.89 17.31 -7.41
C TRP A 494 17.73 17.42 -6.13
N ALA A 495 17.24 16.85 -5.02
CA ALA A 495 17.97 16.82 -3.76
C ALA A 495 19.27 15.99 -3.83
N LEU A 496 19.36 15.02 -4.75
CA LEU A 496 20.52 14.16 -4.95
C LEU A 496 21.48 14.66 -6.04
N LEU A 497 21.00 15.53 -6.94
CA LEU A 497 21.80 16.15 -7.99
C LEU A 497 22.76 17.19 -7.41
N ASP A 498 24.01 17.15 -7.86
CA ASP A 498 25.00 18.20 -7.62
C ASP A 498 24.69 19.48 -8.42
N ASP A 499 25.41 20.56 -8.10
CA ASP A 499 25.18 21.85 -8.75
C ASP A 499 25.48 21.83 -10.25
N GLN A 500 26.42 21.00 -10.72
CA GLN A 500 26.74 20.91 -12.15
C GLN A 500 25.58 20.27 -12.93
N HIS A 501 25.10 19.12 -12.49
CA HIS A 501 24.09 18.33 -13.17
C HIS A 501 22.68 18.91 -13.02
N ARG A 502 22.42 19.75 -12.00
CA ARG A 502 21.21 20.58 -11.92
C ARG A 502 21.02 21.48 -13.15
N HIS A 503 22.10 21.94 -13.78
CA HIS A 503 22.00 22.72 -15.02
C HIS A 503 21.58 21.86 -16.22
N TRP A 504 21.83 20.54 -16.19
CA TRP A 504 21.51 19.65 -17.31
C TRP A 504 20.03 19.26 -17.34
N VAL A 505 19.33 19.39 -16.22
CA VAL A 505 17.89 19.09 -16.10
C VAL A 505 17.00 20.31 -16.26
N GLY A 506 17.56 21.49 -16.56
CA GLY A 506 16.82 22.75 -16.67
C GLY A 506 15.64 22.66 -17.64
N TRP A 507 15.87 22.12 -18.83
CA TRP A 507 14.80 21.89 -19.82
C TRP A 507 13.69 21.00 -19.28
N ALA A 508 14.03 19.90 -18.58
CA ALA A 508 13.02 19.03 -17.99
C ALA A 508 12.20 19.74 -16.90
N THR A 509 12.84 20.52 -16.03
CA THR A 509 12.11 21.27 -15.01
C THR A 509 11.15 22.30 -15.61
N GLU A 510 11.56 22.99 -16.69
CA GLU A 510 10.76 23.97 -17.40
C GLU A 510 9.55 23.32 -18.11
N GLU A 511 9.77 22.25 -18.87
CA GLU A 511 8.71 21.52 -19.58
C GLU A 511 7.71 20.82 -18.63
N MET A 512 8.15 20.46 -17.43
CA MET A 512 7.27 19.98 -16.37
C MET A 512 6.44 21.10 -15.73
N GLY A 513 6.90 22.35 -15.79
CA GLY A 513 6.39 23.44 -14.98
C GLY A 513 6.69 23.26 -13.48
N TRP A 514 7.75 22.52 -13.16
CA TRP A 514 8.18 22.28 -11.78
C TRP A 514 9.20 23.33 -11.36
N ILE A 515 9.00 23.91 -10.17
CA ILE A 515 9.86 24.97 -9.64
C ILE A 515 10.83 24.34 -8.63
N PRO A 516 12.16 24.43 -8.88
CA PRO A 516 13.14 23.93 -7.92
C PRO A 516 13.04 24.62 -6.56
N PRO A 517 13.12 23.86 -5.45
CA PRO A 517 13.19 24.44 -4.12
C PRO A 517 14.48 25.27 -3.99
N ARG A 518 14.36 26.44 -3.35
CA ARG A 518 15.46 27.40 -3.16
C ARG A 518 16.52 26.92 -2.18
#